data_AF-A0A7Z2GR70-F1
#
_entry.id   AF-A0A7Z2GR70-F1
#
_cell.length_a   1.000
_cell.length_b   1.000
_cell.length_c   1.000
_cell.angle_alpha   90.00
_cell.angle_beta   90.00
_cell.angle_gamma   90.00
#
_symmetry.space_group_name_H-M   'P 1'
#
loop_
_entity.id
_entity.type
_entity.pdbx_description
1 polymer ?
#
loop_
_entity_poly.entity_id
_entity_poly.type
_entity_poly.pdbx_seq_one_letter_code
_entity_poly.pdbx_strand_id
1 'polypeptide(L)'
;MAANASQIAALREQGKQPAAWVLVSFIGRIANEDNGFTVYARPDRDYDWRWTVGLDLIAFARRGQAVAASLKAIRNERPKSLSLWDVDRKSGAGVYFDYPADIAELCKRARGRTMNIELMPWFSWQEREFLKMGF
;
A
#
# COMPACT_ATOMS: atom_id res chain seq x y z
N MET A 1 2.21 -11.51 -11.41
CA MET A 1 2.72 -10.85 -10.19
C MET A 1 3.45 -9.57 -10.57
N ALA A 2 3.50 -8.57 -9.68
CA ALA A 2 4.29 -7.36 -9.89
C ALA A 2 5.80 -7.67 -9.85
N ALA A 3 6.64 -6.80 -10.42
CA ALA A 3 8.08 -7.04 -10.45
C ALA A 3 8.65 -7.00 -9.01
N ASN A 4 9.58 -7.92 -8.72
CA ASN A 4 10.19 -8.15 -7.39
C ASN A 4 9.24 -8.73 -6.31
N ALA A 5 7.94 -8.88 -6.58
CA ALA A 5 7.01 -9.47 -5.61
C ALA A 5 7.33 -10.94 -5.28
N SER A 6 7.95 -11.67 -6.21
CA SER A 6 8.33 -13.08 -6.03
C SER A 6 9.39 -13.28 -4.95
N GLN A 7 10.30 -12.32 -4.74
CA GLN A 7 11.31 -12.40 -3.69
C GLN A 7 10.67 -12.31 -2.30
N ILE A 8 9.69 -11.43 -2.15
CA ILE A 8 8.91 -11.29 -0.91
C ILE A 8 8.10 -12.57 -0.66
N ALA A 9 7.44 -13.09 -1.69
CA ALA A 9 6.69 -14.34 -1.59
C ALA A 9 7.59 -15.51 -1.14
N ALA A 10 8.77 -15.67 -1.74
CA ALA A 10 9.73 -16.72 -1.38
C ALA A 10 10.25 -16.59 0.07
N LEU A 11 10.52 -15.37 0.55
CA LEU A 11 10.90 -15.16 1.95
C LEU A 11 9.77 -15.55 2.91
N ARG A 12 8.52 -15.29 2.53
CA ARG A 12 7.35 -15.65 3.32
C ARG A 12 7.09 -17.15 3.36
N GLU A 13 7.35 -17.87 2.27
CA GLU A 13 7.31 -19.34 2.26
C GLU A 13 8.29 -19.95 3.27
N GLN A 14 9.38 -19.24 3.57
CA GLN A 14 10.36 -19.61 4.60
C GLN A 14 9.99 -19.11 6.02
N GLY A 15 8.80 -18.53 6.20
CA GLY A 15 8.37 -17.94 7.48
C GLY A 15 9.09 -16.64 7.86
N LYS A 16 9.83 -16.02 6.94
CA LYS A 16 10.53 -14.76 7.17
C LYS A 16 9.64 -13.58 6.77
N GLN A 17 9.72 -12.49 7.53
CA GLN A 17 9.06 -11.23 7.24
C GLN A 17 10.11 -10.14 7.01
N PRO A 18 9.92 -9.23 6.04
CA PRO A 18 10.74 -8.02 5.94
C PRO A 18 10.75 -7.28 7.29
N ALA A 19 11.94 -6.95 7.79
CA ALA A 19 12.10 -6.18 9.02
C ALA A 19 11.68 -4.71 8.84
N ALA A 20 11.59 -4.26 7.59
CA ALA A 20 11.22 -2.91 7.19
C ALA A 20 9.93 -2.92 6.36
N TRP A 21 9.44 -1.72 6.05
CA TRP A 21 8.29 -1.51 5.19
C TRP A 21 8.60 -2.02 3.78
N VAL A 22 7.61 -2.64 3.15
CA VAL A 22 7.69 -2.98 1.73
C VAL A 22 7.16 -1.81 0.92
N LEU A 23 7.93 -1.36 -0.08
CA LEU A 23 7.51 -0.27 -0.94
C LEU A 23 6.80 -0.84 -2.17
N VAL A 24 5.71 -0.21 -2.58
CA VAL A 24 5.03 -0.50 -3.85
C VAL A 24 5.14 0.73 -4.72
N SER A 25 6.00 0.71 -5.72
CA SER A 25 6.22 1.87 -6.57
C SER A 25 5.39 1.80 -7.86
N PHE A 26 4.53 2.79 -8.06
CA PHE A 26 3.83 3.06 -9.32
C PHE A 26 4.56 4.09 -10.20
N ILE A 27 5.70 4.59 -9.74
CA ILE A 27 6.48 5.66 -10.39
C ILE A 27 7.81 5.15 -10.97
N GLY A 28 8.08 3.85 -10.85
CA GLY A 28 9.36 3.24 -11.22
C GLY A 28 10.37 3.30 -10.08
N ARG A 29 11.66 3.43 -10.39
CA ARG A 29 12.73 3.41 -9.39
C ARG A 29 12.57 4.55 -8.38
N ILE A 30 12.68 4.24 -7.09
CA ILE A 30 12.72 5.22 -6.00
C ILE A 30 14.20 5.57 -5.74
N ALA A 31 14.50 6.84 -5.50
CA ALA A 31 15.88 7.26 -5.23
C ALA A 31 16.32 6.75 -3.86
N ASN A 32 17.60 6.40 -3.71
CA ASN A 32 18.19 5.94 -2.43
C ASN A 32 17.46 4.75 -1.77
N GLU A 33 16.78 3.93 -2.58
CA GLU A 33 16.17 2.68 -2.14
C GLU A 33 17.24 1.63 -1.81
N ASP A 34 17.64 1.54 -0.54
CA ASP A 34 18.54 0.49 -0.04
C ASP A 34 17.81 -0.58 0.79
N ASN A 35 16.47 -0.53 0.86
CA ASN A 35 15.71 -1.44 1.70
C ASN A 35 15.47 -2.83 1.08
N GLY A 36 15.79 -3.04 -0.20
CA GLY A 36 15.70 -4.34 -0.87
C GLY A 36 14.30 -4.95 -0.99
N PHE A 37 13.25 -4.22 -0.59
CA PHE A 37 11.87 -4.70 -0.55
C PHE A 37 10.92 -3.79 -1.34
N THR A 38 11.34 -3.35 -2.52
CA THR A 38 10.48 -2.56 -3.42
C THR A 38 9.91 -3.42 -4.53
N VAL A 39 8.59 -3.35 -4.66
CA VAL A 39 7.79 -3.97 -5.71
C VAL A 39 7.40 -2.90 -6.72
N TYR A 40 7.75 -3.12 -7.99
CA TYR A 40 7.37 -2.20 -9.06
C TYR A 40 6.10 -2.70 -9.74
N ALA A 41 5.09 -1.83 -9.80
CA ALA A 41 3.80 -2.15 -10.38
C ALA A 41 3.36 -1.03 -11.32
N ARG A 42 2.61 -1.37 -12.37
CA ARG A 42 1.93 -0.38 -13.19
C ARG A 42 0.52 -0.14 -12.63
N PRO A 43 0.05 1.12 -12.55
CA PRO A 43 -1.27 1.41 -12.00
C PRO A 43 -2.42 0.88 -12.88
N ASP A 44 -2.17 0.63 -14.16
CA ASP A 44 -3.14 0.18 -15.17
C ASP A 44 -3.21 -1.36 -15.32
N ARG A 45 -2.56 -2.12 -14.42
CA ARG A 45 -2.52 -3.58 -14.49
C ARG A 45 -2.98 -4.21 -13.19
N ASP A 46 -3.70 -5.33 -13.36
CA ASP A 46 -4.05 -6.20 -12.25
C ASP A 46 -2.89 -7.13 -11.90
N TYR A 47 -2.67 -7.29 -10.60
CA TYR A 47 -1.66 -8.18 -10.05
C TYR A 47 -2.25 -9.03 -8.93
N ASP A 48 -1.63 -10.18 -8.70
CA ASP A 48 -1.86 -10.95 -7.49
C ASP A 48 -1.15 -10.26 -6.31
N TRP A 49 -1.94 -9.78 -5.36
CA TRP A 49 -1.48 -9.08 -4.16
C TRP A 49 -1.50 -9.95 -2.91
N ARG A 50 -1.84 -11.25 -2.97
CA ARG A 50 -1.97 -12.12 -1.78
C ARG A 50 -0.72 -12.17 -0.89
N TRP A 51 0.45 -11.86 -1.45
CA TRP A 51 1.71 -11.76 -0.71
C TRP A 51 1.75 -10.57 0.27
N THR A 52 0.83 -9.60 0.20
CA THR A 52 0.79 -8.42 1.07
C THR A 52 0.22 -8.68 2.45
N VAL A 53 -0.45 -9.81 2.67
CA VAL A 53 -1.16 -10.15 3.91
C VAL A 53 -0.28 -9.95 5.15
N GLY A 54 -0.65 -9.08 6.08
CA GLY A 54 0.13 -8.86 7.31
C GLY A 54 1.45 -8.09 7.14
N LEU A 55 1.73 -7.48 5.98
CA LEU A 55 2.89 -6.59 5.78
C LEU A 55 2.55 -5.13 6.03
N ASP A 56 3.56 -4.34 6.39
CA ASP A 56 3.49 -2.88 6.43
C ASP A 56 3.94 -2.34 5.06
N LEU A 57 3.05 -1.62 4.36
CA LEU A 57 3.24 -1.19 2.97
C LEU A 57 3.21 0.33 2.81
N ILE A 58 4.03 0.85 1.89
CA ILE A 58 3.95 2.22 1.38
C ILE A 58 3.88 2.19 -0.15
N ALA A 59 2.77 2.62 -0.70
CA ALA A 59 2.61 2.84 -2.12
C ALA A 59 3.15 4.22 -2.52
N PHE A 60 3.97 4.30 -3.56
CA PHE A 60 4.48 5.55 -4.12
C PHE A 60 3.75 5.85 -5.42
N ALA A 61 3.15 7.03 -5.51
CA ALA A 61 2.44 7.50 -6.70
C ALA A 61 2.75 8.97 -6.99
N ARG A 62 2.54 9.37 -8.25
CA ARG A 62 2.51 10.78 -8.68
C ARG A 62 1.09 11.30 -8.72
N ARG A 63 0.95 12.62 -8.65
CA ARG A 63 -0.32 13.32 -8.81
C ARG A 63 -0.96 12.92 -10.14
N GLY A 64 -2.24 12.55 -10.08
CA GLY A 64 -3.04 12.21 -11.26
C GLY A 64 -2.86 10.77 -11.77
N GLN A 65 -2.00 9.95 -11.14
CA GLN A 65 -1.96 8.52 -11.45
C GLN A 65 -3.20 7.80 -10.90
N ALA A 66 -3.80 6.93 -11.73
CA ALA A 66 -4.98 6.15 -11.38
C ALA A 66 -4.63 4.92 -10.52
N VAL A 67 -4.18 5.12 -9.28
CA VAL A 67 -3.74 4.04 -8.37
C VAL A 67 -4.87 3.48 -7.48
N ALA A 68 -6.05 4.09 -7.48
CA ALA A 68 -7.13 3.75 -6.55
C ALA A 68 -7.57 2.28 -6.63
N ALA A 69 -7.67 1.72 -7.85
CA ALA A 69 -8.02 0.33 -8.05
C ALA A 69 -6.97 -0.62 -7.45
N SER A 70 -5.68 -0.35 -7.68
CA SER A 70 -4.57 -1.12 -7.11
C SER A 70 -4.52 -1.01 -5.59
N LEU A 71 -4.69 0.18 -5.02
CA LEU A 71 -4.75 0.36 -3.57
C LEU A 71 -5.91 -0.41 -2.94
N LYS A 72 -7.08 -0.40 -3.59
CA LYS A 72 -8.24 -1.18 -3.15
C LYS A 72 -7.95 -2.68 -3.22
N ALA A 73 -7.35 -3.16 -4.31
CA ALA A 73 -6.97 -4.56 -4.48
C ALA A 73 -5.98 -5.00 -3.39
N ILE A 74 -4.93 -4.21 -3.12
CA ILE A 74 -3.99 -4.47 -2.03
C ILE A 74 -4.70 -4.48 -0.68
N ARG A 75 -5.55 -3.49 -0.41
CA ARG A 75 -6.24 -3.38 0.89
C ARG A 75 -7.17 -4.56 1.15
N ASN A 76 -7.80 -5.11 0.11
CA ASN A 76 -8.64 -6.32 0.19
C ASN A 76 -7.87 -7.56 0.66
N GLU A 77 -6.57 -7.64 0.38
CA GLU A 77 -5.68 -8.71 0.87
C GLU A 77 -5.26 -8.51 2.34
N ARG A 78 -5.78 -7.48 3.03
CA ARG A 78 -5.57 -7.23 4.46
C ARG A 78 -4.08 -7.15 4.85
N PRO A 79 -3.30 -6.21 4.29
CA PRO A 79 -1.99 -5.88 4.83
C PRO A 79 -2.14 -5.37 6.26
N LYS A 80 -1.06 -5.46 7.06
CA LYS A 80 -1.02 -4.93 8.42
C LYS A 80 -1.22 -3.41 8.40
N SER A 81 -0.54 -2.73 7.49
CA SER A 81 -0.79 -1.33 7.16
C SER A 81 -0.60 -1.07 5.67
N LEU A 82 -1.31 -0.09 5.15
CA LEU A 82 -1.14 0.41 3.78
C LEU A 82 -1.20 1.93 3.84
N SER A 83 -0.15 2.59 3.36
CA SER A 83 -0.14 4.03 3.15
C SER A 83 0.16 4.36 1.70
N LEU A 84 -0.26 5.55 1.27
CA LEU A 84 0.07 6.16 -0.01
C LEU A 84 0.99 7.36 0.26
N TRP A 85 2.08 7.46 -0.49
CA TRP A 85 2.95 8.62 -0.54
C TRP A 85 2.84 9.27 -1.93
N ASP A 86 2.38 10.52 -1.95
CA ASP A 86 2.38 11.38 -3.14
C ASP A 86 3.74 12.09 -3.22
N VAL A 87 4.57 11.68 -4.19
CA VAL A 87 5.92 12.22 -4.33
C VAL A 87 5.96 13.67 -4.77
N ASP A 88 4.94 14.13 -5.52
CA ASP A 88 4.90 15.48 -6.05
C ASP A 88 4.51 16.48 -4.94
N ARG A 89 3.60 16.05 -4.05
CA ARG A 89 3.14 16.86 -2.93
C ARG A 89 3.98 16.71 -1.67
N LYS A 90 4.83 15.68 -1.61
CA LYS A 90 5.55 15.27 -0.39
C LYS A 90 4.60 15.09 0.80
N SER A 91 3.49 14.41 0.53
CA SER A 91 2.42 14.18 1.51
C SER A 91 2.01 12.72 1.50
N GLY A 92 1.69 12.20 2.68
CA GLY A 92 1.24 10.82 2.84
C GLY A 92 -0.20 10.72 3.33
N ALA A 93 -0.79 9.55 3.13
CA ALA A 93 -2.09 9.20 3.68
C ALA A 93 -2.14 7.71 4.01
N GLY A 94 -2.79 7.35 5.11
CA GLY A 94 -3.14 5.96 5.38
C GLY A 94 -4.34 5.55 4.52
N VAL A 95 -4.34 4.31 4.03
CA VAL A 95 -5.41 3.75 3.20
C VAL A 95 -6.26 2.81 4.05
N TYR A 96 -7.49 3.22 4.31
CA TYR A 96 -8.44 2.51 5.16
C TYR A 96 -9.64 2.03 4.35
N PHE A 97 -10.39 1.09 4.91
CA PHE A 97 -11.73 0.84 4.38
C PHE A 97 -12.67 1.90 4.92
N ASP A 98 -13.53 2.42 4.04
CA ASP A 98 -14.67 3.24 4.41
C ASP A 98 -15.73 2.32 5.04
N TYR A 99 -15.78 2.36 6.37
CA TYR A 99 -16.76 1.64 7.16
C TYR A 99 -18.00 2.52 7.35
N PRO A 100 -19.21 2.04 7.00
CA PRO A 100 -20.42 2.78 7.34
C PRO A 100 -20.53 2.93 8.86
N ALA A 101 -20.99 4.10 9.32
CA ALA A 101 -21.16 4.37 10.76
C ALA A 101 -22.20 3.45 11.42
N ASP A 102 -23.10 2.86 10.65
CA ASP A 102 -24.11 1.90 11.12
C ASP A 102 -23.59 0.45 11.05
N ILE A 103 -23.60 -0.23 12.19
CA ILE A 103 -23.20 -1.64 12.37
C ILE A 103 -24.10 -2.58 11.55
N ALA A 104 -25.39 -2.27 11.38
CA ALA A 104 -26.28 -3.11 10.58
C ALA A 104 -25.90 -3.06 9.10
N GLU A 105 -25.54 -1.87 8.60
CA GLU A 105 -25.06 -1.67 7.23
C GLU A 105 -23.66 -2.28 7.02
N LEU A 106 -22.79 -2.21 8.03
CA LEU A 106 -21.50 -2.89 8.06
C LEU A 106 -21.67 -4.40 7.85
N CYS A 107 -22.56 -5.04 8.60
CA CYS A 107 -22.83 -6.48 8.50
C CYS A 107 -23.39 -6.89 7.14
N LYS A 108 -24.20 -6.04 6.50
CA LYS A 108 -24.71 -6.28 5.13
C LYS A 108 -23.58 -6.17 4.10
N ARG A 109 -22.76 -5.13 4.17
CA ARG A 109 -21.64 -4.92 3.23
C ARG A 109 -20.52 -5.94 3.38
N ALA A 110 -20.25 -6.40 4.61
CA ALA A 110 -19.31 -7.48 4.88
C ALA A 110 -19.66 -8.78 4.10
N ARG A 111 -20.95 -9.01 3.83
CA ARG A 111 -21.44 -10.13 3.01
C ARG A 111 -21.34 -9.86 1.50
N GLY A 112 -21.24 -8.60 1.07
CA GLY A 112 -21.23 -8.14 -0.34
C GLY A 112 -19.87 -7.70 -0.92
N ARG A 113 -18.75 -7.92 -0.19
CA ARG A 113 -17.34 -7.77 -0.63
C ARG A 113 -16.87 -6.43 -1.21
N THR A 114 -17.69 -5.39 -1.32
CA THR A 114 -17.25 -4.15 -1.99
C THR A 114 -17.24 -2.98 -1.02
N MET A 115 -16.20 -2.92 -0.20
CA MET A 115 -15.89 -1.74 0.61
C MET A 115 -15.14 -0.72 -0.25
N ASN A 116 -15.45 0.56 -0.07
CA ASN A 116 -14.62 1.63 -0.63
C ASN A 116 -13.39 1.85 0.24
N ILE A 117 -12.37 2.50 -0.33
CA ILE A 117 -11.22 2.94 0.44
C ILE A 117 -11.33 4.43 0.74
N GLU A 118 -10.83 4.82 1.91
CA GLU A 118 -10.68 6.21 2.33
C GLU A 118 -9.19 6.51 2.55
N LEU A 119 -8.78 7.74 2.22
CA LEU A 119 -7.43 8.24 2.47
C LEU A 119 -7.48 9.17 3.68
N MET A 120 -6.85 8.76 4.78
CA MET A 120 -6.67 9.61 5.94
C MET A 120 -5.31 10.30 5.85
N PRO A 121 -5.25 11.63 5.65
CA PRO A 121 -3.99 12.36 5.53
C PRO A 121 -3.11 12.14 6.76
N TRP A 122 -1.81 12.04 6.53
CA TRP A 122 -0.83 12.06 7.60
C TRP A 122 -0.80 13.44 8.26
N PHE A 123 -0.45 13.45 9.54
CA PHE A 123 -0.08 14.67 10.21
C PHE A 123 1.26 15.18 9.67
N SER A 124 1.46 16.50 9.71
CA SER A 124 2.69 17.14 9.24
C SER A 124 3.97 16.60 9.90
N TRP A 125 3.89 16.12 11.15
CA TRP A 125 5.03 15.51 11.82
C TRP A 125 5.38 14.14 11.24
N GLN A 126 4.40 13.34 10.79
CA GLN A 126 4.65 12.06 10.13
C GLN A 126 5.31 12.26 8.77
N GLU A 127 4.87 13.27 8.00
CA GLU A 127 5.49 13.64 6.72
C GLU A 127 6.96 14.05 6.91
N ARG A 128 7.24 14.86 7.94
CA ARG A 128 8.62 15.25 8.28
C ARG A 128 9.49 14.06 8.66
N GLU A 129 8.98 13.14 9.48
CA GLU A 129 9.72 11.92 9.83
C GLU A 129 9.95 11.04 8.60
N PHE A 130 8.96 10.91 7.72
CA PHE A 130 9.09 10.14 6.49
C PHE A 130 10.15 10.71 5.55
N LEU A 131 10.17 12.03 5.38
CA LEU A 131 11.16 12.71 4.55
C LEU A 131 12.60 12.54 5.08
N LYS A 132 12.79 12.41 6.40
CA LYS A 132 14.11 12.13 6.99
C LYS A 132 14.65 10.74 6.64
N MET A 133 13.79 9.81 6.24
CA MET A 133 14.19 8.44 5.88
C MET A 133 14.90 8.37 4.51
N GLY A 134 14.82 9.43 3.69
CA GLY A 134 15.69 9.61 2.53
C GLY A 134 15.25 8.95 1.21
N PHE A 135 13.97 8.58 1.06
CA PHE A 135 13.38 8.05 -0.19
C PHE A 135 13.25 9.09 -1.33
#